data_AF-A0A2S1TZE3-F1
#
_entry.id   AF-A0A2S1TZE3-F1
#
_cell.length_a   1.000
_cell.length_b   1.000
_cell.length_c   1.000
_cell.angle_alpha   90.00
_cell.angle_beta   90.00
_cell.angle_gamma   90.00
#
_symmetry.space_group_name_H-M   'P 1'
#
loop_
_entity.id
_entity.type
_entity.pdbx_description
1 polymer ?
#
loop_
_entity_poly.entity_id
_entity_poly.type
_entity_poly.pdbx_seq_one_letter_code
_entity_poly.pdbx_strand_id
1 'polypeptide(L)'
;FSPGFESGANSWLIQLEGGGWCNTVRNCVYRKTTRRGSSNHMEKKIAFEGILSNDPQRNPDFFNWNRIKLRYCDGASFIGDSSDPVHQLEFRGQRIWSVAMEEFMSMGMRKAS
;
A
#
# COMPACT_ATOMS: atom_id res chain seq x y z
N PHE A 1 -6.77 -6.42 -2.38
CA PHE A 1 -8.08 -6.01 -1.86
C PHE A 1 -8.82 -7.26 -1.41
N SER A 2 -9.48 -7.20 -0.26
CA SER A 2 -10.41 -8.22 0.22
C SER A 2 -11.71 -7.50 0.58
N PRO A 3 -12.84 -7.82 -0.08
CA PRO A 3 -14.10 -7.14 0.18
C PRO A 3 -14.61 -7.46 1.59
N GLY A 4 -15.24 -6.46 2.19
CA GLY A 4 -15.96 -6.62 3.45
C GLY A 4 -17.31 -7.33 3.26
N PHE A 5 -17.92 -7.72 4.37
CA PHE A 5 -19.21 -8.40 4.39
C PHE A 5 -20.00 -8.01 5.64
N GLU A 6 -21.32 -8.26 5.61
CA GLU A 6 -22.24 -7.95 6.70
C GLU A 6 -22.11 -6.50 7.18
N SER A 7 -22.01 -6.27 8.50
CA SER A 7 -21.88 -4.95 9.10
C SER A 7 -20.60 -4.22 8.68
N GLY A 8 -19.56 -4.93 8.24
CA GLY A 8 -18.30 -4.35 7.78
C GLY A 8 -18.26 -3.98 6.29
N ALA A 9 -19.34 -4.24 5.54
CA ALA A 9 -19.38 -4.02 4.09
C ALA A 9 -19.17 -2.55 3.66
N ASN A 10 -19.47 -1.59 4.54
CA ASN A 10 -19.22 -0.16 4.32
C ASN A 10 -18.02 0.39 5.12
N SER A 11 -17.32 -0.45 5.87
CA SER A 11 -16.14 -0.02 6.64
C SER A 11 -14.86 -0.38 5.90
N TRP A 12 -13.80 0.43 6.05
CA TRP A 12 -12.58 0.32 5.25
C TRP A 12 -11.33 0.40 6.11
N LEU A 13 -10.42 -0.54 5.89
CA LEU A 13 -9.09 -0.58 6.50
C LEU A 13 -8.03 -0.53 5.39
N ILE A 14 -7.30 0.59 5.33
CA ILE A 14 -6.18 0.77 4.42
C ILE A 14 -4.88 0.66 5.22
N GLN A 15 -4.10 -0.38 4.93
CA GLN A 15 -2.77 -0.59 5.50
C GLN A 15 -1.72 -0.12 4.50
N LEU A 16 -0.90 0.86 4.91
CA LEU A 16 0.25 1.31 4.14
C LEU A 16 1.46 0.42 4.45
N GLU A 17 1.98 -0.30 3.45
CA GLU A 17 3.17 -1.13 3.65
C GLU A 17 4.36 -0.24 4.09
N GLY A 18 5.05 -0.65 5.16
CA GLY A 18 6.28 0.02 5.60
C GLY A 18 7.52 -0.57 4.93
N GLY A 19 8.68 -0.29 5.52
CA GLY A 19 9.92 -0.95 5.11
C GLY A 19 11.16 -0.07 5.08
N GLY A 20 11.10 1.12 5.67
CA GLY A 20 12.20 2.08 5.74
C GLY A 20 12.43 2.83 4.43
N TRP A 21 13.44 3.70 4.47
CA TRP A 21 13.79 4.61 3.39
C TRP A 21 15.09 4.21 2.70
N CYS A 22 15.35 4.83 1.55
CA CYS A 22 16.71 5.00 1.07
C CYS A 22 17.09 6.48 1.21
N ASN A 23 18.28 6.76 1.73
CA ASN A 23 18.73 8.11 2.09
C ASN A 23 19.96 8.58 1.32
N THR A 24 20.50 7.74 0.43
CA THR A 24 21.60 8.08 -0.47
C THR A 24 21.30 7.52 -1.84
N VAL A 25 21.83 8.15 -2.90
CA VAL A 25 21.69 7.67 -4.29
C VAL A 25 22.11 6.20 -4.39
N ARG A 26 23.26 5.83 -3.79
CA ARG A 26 23.74 4.43 -3.77
C ARG A 26 22.72 3.47 -3.16
N ASN A 27 22.15 3.81 -2.00
CA ASN A 27 21.16 2.97 -1.34
C ASN A 27 19.85 2.90 -2.14
N CYS A 28 19.44 3.99 -2.79
CA CYS A 28 18.23 4.02 -3.61
C CYS A 28 18.39 3.20 -4.91
N VAL A 29 19.56 3.28 -5.55
CA VAL A 29 19.90 2.46 -6.73
C VAL A 29 19.97 0.98 -6.39
N TYR A 30 20.47 0.61 -5.21
CA TYR A 30 20.35 -0.78 -4.75
C TYR A 30 18.88 -1.15 -4.47
N ARG A 31 18.13 -0.26 -3.82
CA ARG A 31 16.77 -0.55 -3.40
C ARG A 31 15.79 -0.73 -4.56
N LYS A 32 15.96 -0.02 -5.68
CA LYS A 32 15.08 -0.15 -6.85
C LYS A 32 15.05 -1.56 -7.45
N THR A 33 16.07 -2.38 -7.19
CA THR A 33 16.13 -3.79 -7.63
C THR A 33 15.43 -4.76 -6.67
N THR A 34 14.64 -4.25 -5.72
CA THR A 34 13.94 -5.03 -4.69
C THR A 34 12.45 -4.74 -4.70
N ARG A 35 11.64 -5.59 -4.05
CA ARG A 35 10.19 -5.40 -3.89
C ARG A 35 9.77 -4.09 -3.23
N ARG A 36 10.68 -3.43 -2.51
CA ARG A 36 10.44 -2.14 -1.81
C ARG A 36 10.92 -0.91 -2.58
N GLY A 37 11.40 -1.09 -3.81
CA GLY A 37 11.81 0.00 -4.70
C GLY A 37 11.31 -0.15 -6.13
N SER A 38 10.63 -1.25 -6.46
CA SER A 38 9.96 -1.44 -7.75
C SER A 38 8.84 -2.47 -7.66
N SER A 39 7.71 -2.16 -8.31
CA SER A 39 6.59 -3.08 -8.47
C SER A 39 6.94 -4.30 -9.34
N ASN A 40 7.97 -4.22 -10.18
CA ASN A 40 8.46 -5.36 -10.98
C ASN A 40 9.00 -6.52 -10.13
N HIS A 41 9.33 -6.25 -8.87
CA HIS A 41 9.86 -7.24 -7.93
C HIS A 41 8.87 -7.61 -6.83
N MET A 42 7.61 -7.15 -6.93
CA MET A 42 6.57 -7.48 -5.95
C MET A 42 5.96 -8.86 -6.21
N GLU A 43 5.60 -9.52 -5.12
CA GLU A 43 4.78 -10.73 -5.14
C GLU A 43 3.39 -10.40 -5.70
N LYS A 44 2.92 -11.22 -6.64
CA LYS A 44 1.58 -11.06 -7.27
C LYS A 44 0.43 -11.28 -6.29
N LYS A 45 0.66 -12.07 -5.24
CA LYS A 45 -0.29 -12.38 -4.17
C LYS A 45 0.43 -12.28 -2.84
N ILE A 46 -0.23 -11.70 -1.86
CA ILE A 46 0.25 -11.58 -0.49
C ILE A 46 -0.85 -12.01 0.47
N ALA A 47 -0.46 -12.72 1.53
CA ALA A 47 -1.38 -13.07 2.60
C ALA A 47 -1.77 -11.83 3.41
N PHE A 48 -3.03 -11.81 3.82
CA PHE A 48 -3.58 -10.79 4.71
C PHE A 48 -3.54 -11.36 6.12
N GLU A 49 -2.68 -10.80 6.96
CA GLU A 49 -2.36 -11.29 8.31
C GLU A 49 -2.56 -10.20 9.35
N GLY A 50 -2.63 -10.58 10.64
CA GLY A 50 -2.82 -9.66 11.75
C GLY A 50 -4.10 -8.83 11.56
N ILE A 51 -3.98 -7.50 11.62
CA ILE A 51 -5.12 -6.57 11.44
C ILE A 51 -5.77 -6.65 10.05
N LEU A 52 -5.11 -7.27 9.06
CA LEU A 52 -5.70 -7.53 7.74
C LEU A 52 -6.37 -8.91 7.62
N SER A 53 -6.21 -9.77 8.61
CA SER A 53 -6.78 -11.12 8.61
C SER A 53 -8.32 -11.05 8.52
N ASN A 54 -8.91 -12.03 7.84
CA ASN A 54 -10.36 -12.26 7.85
C ASN A 54 -10.80 -13.29 8.90
N ASP A 55 -9.85 -13.80 9.70
CA ASP A 55 -10.13 -14.68 10.84
C ASP A 55 -10.55 -13.84 12.05
N PRO A 56 -11.81 -13.96 12.55
CA PRO A 56 -12.29 -13.21 13.71
C PRO A 56 -11.49 -13.46 14.99
N GLN A 57 -10.80 -14.61 15.12
CA GLN A 57 -9.97 -14.88 16.30
C GLN A 57 -8.67 -14.08 16.28
N ARG A 58 -8.18 -13.70 15.09
CA ARG A 58 -6.95 -12.90 14.92
C ARG A 58 -7.22 -11.42 14.75
N ASN A 59 -8.38 -11.07 14.22
CA ASN A 59 -8.78 -9.70 13.91
C ASN A 59 -10.24 -9.45 14.34
N PRO A 60 -10.52 -9.49 15.65
CA PRO A 60 -11.89 -9.41 16.15
C PRO A 60 -12.64 -8.14 15.72
N ASP A 61 -11.90 -7.05 15.51
CA ASP A 61 -12.48 -5.73 15.23
C ASP A 61 -12.76 -5.48 13.74
N PHE A 62 -11.91 -6.00 12.84
CA PHE A 62 -11.91 -5.62 11.41
C PHE A 62 -12.01 -6.83 10.44
N PHE A 63 -12.24 -8.06 10.93
CA PHE A 63 -12.27 -9.28 10.10
C PHE A 63 -13.33 -9.28 8.99
N ASN A 64 -14.36 -8.43 9.07
CA ASN A 64 -15.41 -8.29 8.05
C ASN A 64 -15.39 -6.94 7.31
N TRP A 65 -14.39 -6.07 7.53
CA TRP A 65 -14.25 -4.80 6.82
C TRP A 65 -13.71 -5.00 5.39
N ASN A 66 -13.86 -4.00 4.53
CA ASN A 66 -13.07 -3.90 3.30
C ASN A 66 -11.60 -3.69 3.68
N ARG A 67 -10.72 -4.59 3.26
CA ARG A 67 -9.30 -4.54 3.63
C ARG A 67 -8.42 -4.34 2.40
N ILE A 68 -7.51 -3.38 2.51
CA ILE A 68 -6.55 -3.01 1.48
C ILE A 68 -5.16 -2.94 2.07
N LYS A 69 -4.19 -3.45 1.31
CA LYS A 69 -2.77 -3.23 1.57
C LYS A 69 -2.16 -2.50 0.39
N LEU A 70 -1.84 -1.23 0.57
CA LEU A 70 -1.13 -0.42 -0.42
C LEU A 70 0.36 -0.73 -0.32
N ARG A 71 0.90 -1.34 -1.38
CA ARG A 71 2.30 -1.76 -1.44
C ARG A 71 3.23 -0.57 -1.57
N TYR A 72 4.41 -0.68 -0.96
CA TYR A 72 5.38 0.40 -0.87
C TYR A 72 6.55 0.21 -1.82
N CYS A 73 6.79 1.19 -2.70
CA CYS A 73 7.90 1.16 -3.65
C CYS A 73 8.55 2.52 -3.97
N ASP A 74 8.12 3.62 -3.36
CA ASP A 74 8.66 4.94 -3.64
C ASP A 74 9.95 5.25 -2.85
N GLY A 75 10.27 4.46 -1.83
CA GLY A 75 11.48 4.66 -1.02
C GLY A 75 11.45 5.91 -0.12
N ALA A 76 10.32 6.63 -0.08
CA ALA A 76 10.14 7.93 0.55
C ALA A 76 8.79 8.04 1.31
N SER A 77 8.33 6.97 1.99
CA SER A 77 7.13 6.96 2.85
C SER A 77 5.83 7.52 2.25
N PHE A 78 5.60 7.39 0.95
CA PHE A 78 4.43 7.99 0.27
C PHE A 78 4.38 9.53 0.32
N ILE A 79 5.47 10.21 0.70
CA ILE A 79 5.47 11.69 0.86
C ILE A 79 6.24 12.44 -0.23
N GLY A 80 6.99 11.77 -1.10
CA GLY A 80 7.74 12.42 -2.19
C GLY A 80 6.93 12.63 -3.48
N ASP A 81 7.25 13.68 -4.24
CA ASP A 81 6.94 13.78 -5.67
C ASP A 81 8.15 14.33 -6.46
N SER A 82 9.24 13.58 -6.48
CA SER A 82 10.45 13.95 -7.22
C SER A 82 11.00 12.77 -8.02
N SER A 83 11.99 13.07 -8.86
CA SER A 83 12.68 12.08 -9.68
C SER A 83 14.15 12.43 -9.83
N ASP A 84 14.99 11.41 -9.98
CA ASP A 84 16.38 11.51 -10.40
C ASP A 84 16.55 10.71 -11.70
N PRO A 85 16.44 11.38 -12.87
CA PRO A 85 16.52 10.71 -14.16
C PRO A 85 17.91 10.11 -14.43
N VAL A 86 18.98 10.67 -13.87
CA VAL A 86 20.36 10.19 -14.06
C VAL A 86 20.50 8.78 -13.48
N HIS A 87 19.92 8.55 -12.31
CA HIS A 87 19.97 7.27 -11.62
C HIS A 87 18.71 6.41 -11.86
N GLN A 88 17.76 6.91 -12.65
CA GLN A 88 16.45 6.30 -12.91
C GLN A 88 15.72 5.97 -11.60
N LEU A 89 15.57 6.97 -10.74
CA LEU A 89 14.84 6.87 -9.48
C LEU A 89 13.59 7.74 -9.54
N GLU A 90 12.47 7.18 -9.07
CA GLU A 90 11.18 7.83 -9.02
C GLU A 90 10.69 7.81 -7.57
N PHE A 91 10.62 8.98 -6.95
CA PHE A 91 10.13 9.17 -5.59
C PHE A 91 8.71 9.74 -5.67
N ARG A 92 7.76 8.93 -6.17
CA ARG A 92 6.39 9.35 -6.53
C ARG A 92 5.34 8.98 -5.48
N GLY A 93 5.76 8.92 -4.22
CA GLY A 93 4.92 8.53 -3.10
C GLY A 93 3.57 9.25 -3.02
N GLN A 94 3.56 10.58 -3.18
CA GLN A 94 2.33 11.38 -3.15
C GLN A 94 1.39 11.00 -4.29
N ARG A 95 1.93 10.83 -5.51
CA ARG A 95 1.13 10.43 -6.68
C ARG A 95 0.52 9.05 -6.51
N ILE A 96 1.30 8.10 -5.98
CA ILE A 96 0.82 6.74 -5.66
C ILE A 96 -0.34 6.83 -4.67
N TRP A 97 -0.20 7.61 -3.60
CA TRP A 97 -1.27 7.81 -2.62
C TRP A 97 -2.53 8.43 -3.24
N SER A 98 -2.38 9.50 -4.02
CA SER A 98 -3.50 10.18 -4.68
C SER A 98 -4.30 9.24 -5.58
N VAL A 99 -3.63 8.54 -6.51
CA VAL A 99 -4.33 7.63 -7.44
C VAL A 99 -4.91 6.42 -6.73
N ALA A 100 -4.24 5.89 -5.70
CA ALA A 100 -4.76 4.78 -4.91
C ALA A 100 -6.04 5.20 -4.17
N MET A 101 -6.08 6.39 -3.58
CA MET A 101 -7.28 6.89 -2.90
C MET A 101 -8.43 7.12 -3.89
N GLU A 102 -8.17 7.67 -5.08
CA GLU A 102 -9.19 7.80 -6.13
C GLU A 102 -9.76 6.44 -6.55
N GLU A 103 -8.89 5.44 -6.71
CA GLU A 103 -9.28 4.06 -7.02
C GLU A 103 -10.15 3.48 -5.90
N PHE A 104 -9.73 3.57 -4.64
CA PHE A 104 -10.49 3.04 -3.50
C PHE A 104 -11.85 3.71 -3.37
N MET A 105 -11.92 5.04 -3.58
CA MET A 105 -13.15 5.79 -3.66
C MET A 105 -14.08 5.25 -4.77
N SER A 106 -13.53 4.91 -5.94
CA SER A 106 -14.29 4.31 -7.04
C SER A 106 -14.81 2.89 -6.73
N MET A 107 -14.08 2.13 -5.91
CA MET A 107 -14.46 0.77 -5.49
C MET A 107 -15.59 0.74 -4.45
N GLY A 108 -16.04 1.90 -3.97
CA GLY A 108 -17.16 2.00 -3.02
C GLY A 108 -16.85 2.79 -1.76
N MET A 109 -15.57 3.15 -1.51
CA MET A 109 -15.18 3.84 -0.28
C MET A 109 -15.80 5.24 -0.15
N ARG A 110 -16.29 5.85 -1.24
CA ARG A 110 -17.10 7.08 -1.16
C ARG A 110 -18.36 6.94 -0.31
N LYS A 111 -18.83 5.71 -0.09
CA LYS A 111 -20.01 5.38 0.73
C LYS A 111 -19.62 4.85 2.11
N ALA A 112 -18.37 5.02 2.52
CA ALA A 112 -17.92 4.56 3.82
C ALA A 112 -18.72 5.23 4.94
N SER A 113 -19.05 4.46 5.97
CA SER A 113 -19.79 4.88 7.16
C SER A 113 -18.88 5.31 8.31
#